data_AF-A0A257J7U4-F1
#
_entry.id   AF-A0A257J7U4-F1
#
_cell.length_a   1.000
_cell.length_b   1.000
_cell.length_c   1.000
_cell.angle_alpha   90.00
_cell.angle_beta   90.00
_cell.angle_gamma   90.00
#
_symmetry.space_group_name_H-M   'P 1'
#
loop_
_entity.id
_entity.type
_entity.pdbx_description
1 polymer ?
#
loop_
_entity_poly.entity_id
_entity_poly.type
_entity_poly.pdbx_seq_one_letter_code
_entity_poly.pdbx_strand_id
1 'polypeptide(L)'
;MANLRHSGLFLALVALDLALAGCAGISGDRNDTPVSRGRAIAAASCAACHDIDGPGPGSEGAAPGFSDPGLRHTAALPGRLENLTREGHYNMPARPLTAAQVGDLLAYIQRNGGTE
;
A
#
# COMPACT_ATOMS: atom_id res chain seq x y z
N MET A 1 -34.72 -54.99 31.30
CA MET A 1 -34.31 -54.57 29.94
C MET A 1 -34.71 -53.09 29.83
N ALA A 2 -33.87 -52.18 30.33
CA ALA A 2 -33.05 -51.26 29.52
C ALA A 2 -33.92 -50.45 28.55
N ASN A 3 -34.29 -49.21 28.92
CA ASN A 3 -33.67 -47.95 28.43
C ASN A 3 -33.97 -47.74 26.92
N LEU A 4 -34.36 -46.56 26.44
CA LEU A 4 -33.59 -45.34 26.60
C LEU A 4 -34.34 -44.14 25.99
N ARG A 5 -34.40 -43.06 26.77
CA ARG A 5 -34.98 -41.75 26.50
C ARG A 5 -34.07 -41.01 25.51
N HIS A 6 -34.31 -41.14 24.20
CA HIS A 6 -33.42 -40.52 23.18
C HIS A 6 -33.99 -39.30 22.47
N SER A 7 -35.27 -38.98 22.66
CA SER A 7 -35.93 -37.96 21.82
C SER A 7 -35.57 -36.51 22.18
N GLY A 8 -34.97 -36.26 23.35
CA GLY A 8 -34.66 -34.90 23.82
C GLY A 8 -33.21 -34.44 23.60
N LEU A 9 -32.28 -35.36 23.33
CA LEU A 9 -30.84 -35.03 23.28
C LEU A 9 -30.40 -34.51 21.89
N PHE A 10 -31.15 -34.85 20.83
CA PHE A 10 -30.80 -34.44 19.46
C PHE A 10 -31.11 -32.97 19.15
N LEU A 11 -32.09 -32.34 19.82
CA LEU A 11 -32.40 -30.92 19.59
C LEU A 11 -31.45 -29.95 20.30
N ALA A 12 -30.75 -30.40 21.36
CA ALA A 12 -29.84 -29.54 22.11
C ALA A 12 -28.47 -29.35 21.43
N LEU A 13 -28.07 -30.25 20.53
CA LEU A 13 -26.77 -30.18 19.86
C LEU A 13 -26.77 -29.22 18.67
N VAL A 14 -27.90 -29.04 17.98
CA VAL A 14 -27.98 -28.14 16.81
C VAL A 14 -27.94 -26.65 17.19
N ALA A 15 -28.26 -26.31 18.44
CA ALA A 15 -28.28 -24.93 18.91
C ALA A 15 -26.91 -24.41 19.39
N LEU A 16 -25.90 -25.28 19.59
CA LEU A 16 -24.61 -24.88 20.15
C LEU A 16 -23.58 -24.50 19.07
N ASP A 17 -23.76 -24.95 17.83
CA ASP A 17 -22.82 -24.66 16.72
C ASP A 17 -22.95 -23.23 16.15
N LEU A 18 -24.03 -22.50 16.47
CA LEU A 18 -24.29 -21.16 15.92
C LEU A 18 -23.54 -20.03 16.64
N ALA A 19 -22.88 -20.28 17.77
CA ALA A 19 -22.24 -19.25 18.58
C ALA A 19 -20.77 -18.95 18.21
N LEU A 20 -20.15 -19.72 17.30
CA LEU A 20 -18.71 -19.64 17.02
C LEU A 20 -18.32 -19.08 15.65
N ALA A 21 -19.24 -18.47 14.90
CA ALA A 21 -18.99 -17.95 13.54
C ALA A 21 -18.76 -16.42 13.47
N GLY A 22 -18.57 -15.74 14.62
CA GLY A 22 -18.69 -14.28 14.73
C GLY A 22 -17.44 -13.42 14.47
N CYS A 23 -16.25 -13.98 14.20
CA CYS A 23 -15.02 -13.18 14.07
C CYS A 23 -14.39 -13.15 12.66
N ALA A 24 -15.07 -13.65 11.61
CA ALA A 24 -14.57 -13.55 10.23
C ALA A 24 -14.96 -12.22 9.53
N GLY A 25 -15.27 -11.18 10.29
CA GLY A 25 -15.67 -9.87 9.78
C GLY A 25 -14.47 -8.93 9.63
N ILE A 26 -14.30 -8.38 8.42
CA ILE A 26 -13.24 -7.48 7.93
C ILE A 26 -12.05 -8.25 7.35
N SER A 27 -12.29 -8.90 6.20
CA SER A 27 -11.25 -8.99 5.17
C SER A 27 -11.03 -7.58 4.61
N GLY A 28 -10.29 -6.74 5.33
CA GLY A 28 -9.63 -5.61 4.68
C GLY A 28 -8.71 -6.19 3.61
N ASP A 29 -8.71 -5.62 2.41
CA ASP A 29 -7.80 -6.08 1.36
C ASP A 29 -6.38 -5.99 1.95
N ARG A 30 -5.72 -7.14 2.14
CA ARG A 30 -4.38 -7.20 2.74
C ARG A 30 -3.36 -6.37 1.94
N ASN A 31 -3.75 -5.94 0.75
CA ASN A 31 -2.98 -5.09 -0.11
C ASN A 31 -3.14 -3.58 0.17
N ASP A 32 -4.15 -3.08 0.89
CA ASP A 32 -4.35 -1.62 1.11
C ASP A 32 -3.41 -1.02 2.18
N THR A 33 -2.13 -1.01 1.84
CA THR A 33 -1.06 -0.42 2.64
C THR A 33 -0.64 0.95 2.08
N PRO A 34 -0.02 1.83 2.88
CA PRO A 34 0.57 3.07 2.35
C PRO A 34 1.50 2.84 1.15
N VAL A 35 2.28 1.76 1.19
CA VAL A 35 3.17 1.36 0.09
C VAL A 35 2.38 1.02 -1.18
N SER A 36 1.27 0.28 -1.06
CA SER A 36 0.44 -0.08 -2.22
C SER A 36 -0.23 1.13 -2.86
N ARG A 37 -0.75 2.07 -2.05
CA ARG A 37 -1.38 3.30 -2.51
C ARG A 37 -0.34 4.21 -3.14
N GLY A 38 0.85 4.30 -2.53
CA GLY A 38 2.00 4.99 -3.07
C GLY A 38 2.43 4.45 -4.44
N ARG A 39 2.48 3.12 -4.59
CA ARG A 39 2.75 2.47 -5.88
C ARG A 39 1.70 2.81 -6.92
N ALA A 40 0.41 2.80 -6.55
CA ALA A 40 -0.67 3.18 -7.45
C ALA A 40 -0.54 4.64 -7.92
N ILE A 41 -0.21 5.56 -7.01
CA ILE A 41 0.07 6.96 -7.32
C ILE A 41 1.26 7.08 -8.28
N ALA A 42 2.37 6.38 -7.98
CA ALA A 42 3.58 6.39 -8.80
C ALA A 42 3.32 5.89 -10.22
N ALA A 43 2.59 4.79 -10.36
CA ALA A 43 2.19 4.22 -11.64
C ALA A 43 1.34 5.21 -12.46
N ALA A 44 0.37 5.87 -11.82
CA ALA A 44 -0.54 6.78 -12.50
C ALA A 44 0.09 8.13 -12.87
N SER A 45 1.03 8.64 -12.04
CA SER A 45 1.47 10.04 -12.12
C SER A 45 2.96 10.24 -12.41
N CYS A 46 3.79 9.21 -12.22
CA CYS A 46 5.25 9.33 -12.24
C CYS A 46 5.92 8.44 -13.29
N ALA A 47 5.32 7.28 -13.60
CA ALA A 47 5.90 6.26 -14.48
C ALA A 47 6.12 6.70 -15.94
N ALA A 48 5.46 7.78 -16.39
CA ALA A 48 5.70 8.35 -17.71
C ALA A 48 7.11 8.94 -17.87
N CYS A 49 7.76 9.32 -16.75
CA CYS A 49 9.07 9.95 -16.76
C CYS A 49 10.10 9.20 -15.93
N HIS A 50 9.70 8.56 -14.83
CA HIS A 50 10.59 7.87 -13.89
C HIS A 50 10.52 6.37 -14.04
N ASP A 51 11.65 5.68 -13.83
CA ASP A 51 11.66 4.27 -13.48
C ASP A 51 11.14 4.12 -12.04
N ILE A 52 9.85 3.84 -11.89
CA ILE A 52 9.23 3.77 -10.56
C ILE A 52 9.58 2.50 -9.80
N ASP A 53 10.06 1.45 -10.48
CA ASP A 53 10.33 0.13 -9.90
C ASP A 53 11.84 -0.19 -9.79
N GLY A 54 12.72 0.66 -10.35
CA GLY A 54 14.17 0.47 -10.31
C GLY A 54 14.99 1.75 -10.12
N PRO A 55 16.32 1.64 -10.19
CA PRO A 55 17.23 2.78 -10.04
C PRO A 55 17.53 3.48 -11.38
N GLY A 56 17.00 2.96 -12.50
CA GLY A 56 17.40 3.40 -13.84
C GLY A 56 16.92 4.81 -14.18
N PRO A 57 17.53 5.46 -15.17
CA PRO A 57 16.94 6.66 -15.76
C PRO A 57 15.61 6.28 -16.42
N GLY A 58 14.55 7.02 -16.14
CA GLY A 58 13.29 6.84 -16.83
C GLY A 58 13.32 7.41 -18.25
N SER A 59 12.21 7.26 -18.97
CA SER A 59 12.11 7.52 -20.41
C SER A 59 12.30 9.00 -20.80
N GLU A 60 12.00 9.93 -19.89
CA GLU A 60 12.02 11.36 -20.17
C GLU A 60 13.11 12.08 -19.38
N GLY A 61 14.03 12.74 -20.11
CA GLY A 61 15.01 13.68 -19.53
C GLY A 61 15.97 13.09 -18.49
N ALA A 62 16.18 11.77 -18.50
CA ALA A 62 16.97 11.03 -17.51
C ALA A 62 16.50 11.22 -16.06
N ALA A 63 15.17 11.33 -15.86
CA ALA A 63 14.62 11.41 -14.50
C ALA A 63 15.06 10.18 -13.68
N PRO A 64 15.57 10.37 -12.45
CA PRO A 64 16.14 9.27 -11.67
C PRO A 64 15.06 8.27 -11.25
N GLY A 65 15.43 7.00 -11.21
CA GLY A 65 14.55 5.93 -10.75
C GLY A 65 14.25 6.03 -9.25
N PHE A 66 13.13 5.47 -8.81
CA PHE A 66 12.70 5.57 -7.41
C PHE A 66 13.58 4.78 -6.44
N SER A 67 14.35 3.81 -6.95
CA SER A 67 15.35 3.08 -6.17
C SER A 67 16.72 3.75 -6.18
N ASP A 68 16.90 4.87 -6.91
CA ASP A 68 18.15 5.65 -6.90
C ASP A 68 18.43 6.20 -5.48
N PRO A 69 19.63 5.98 -4.90
CA PRO A 69 19.96 6.44 -3.55
C PRO A 69 19.84 7.96 -3.37
N GLY A 70 20.22 8.74 -4.39
CA GLY A 70 20.17 10.21 -4.35
C GLY A 70 18.74 10.74 -4.32
N LEU A 71 17.86 10.18 -5.16
CA LEU A 71 16.43 10.47 -5.13
C LEU A 71 15.82 10.09 -3.78
N ARG A 72 16.08 8.87 -3.28
CA ARG A 72 15.51 8.40 -2.01
C ARG A 72 15.93 9.28 -0.83
N HIS A 73 17.20 9.65 -0.77
CA HIS A 73 17.72 10.57 0.24
C HIS A 73 17.00 11.92 0.14
N THR A 74 16.90 12.49 -1.06
CA THR A 74 16.23 13.78 -1.28
C THR A 74 14.76 13.72 -0.91
N ALA A 75 14.03 12.67 -1.30
CA ALA A 75 12.61 12.49 -0.99
C ALA A 75 12.35 12.33 0.52
N ALA A 76 13.30 11.74 1.26
CA ALA A 76 13.21 11.58 2.72
C ALA A 76 13.37 12.88 3.51
N LEU A 77 13.95 13.93 2.91
CA LEU A 77 14.14 15.19 3.61
C LEU A 77 12.78 15.80 4.00
N PRO A 78 12.63 16.33 5.23
CA PRO A 78 11.36 16.87 5.71
C PRO A 78 10.73 17.87 4.73
N GLY A 79 9.49 17.58 4.30
CA GLY A 79 8.73 18.43 3.38
C GLY A 79 9.26 18.48 1.93
N ARG A 80 10.38 17.80 1.62
CA ARG A 80 11.03 17.92 0.32
C ARG A 80 10.20 17.31 -0.80
N LEU A 81 9.65 16.11 -0.60
CA LEU A 81 8.79 15.48 -1.60
C LEU A 81 7.51 16.28 -1.86
N GLU A 82 6.91 16.84 -0.80
CA GLU A 82 5.74 17.71 -0.92
C GLU A 82 6.05 18.95 -1.76
N ASN A 83 7.16 19.65 -1.44
CA ASN A 83 7.56 20.83 -2.20
C ASN A 83 7.91 20.49 -3.66
N LEU A 84 8.61 19.38 -3.90
CA LEU A 84 8.96 18.91 -5.23
C LEU A 84 7.73 18.61 -6.08
N THR A 85 6.76 17.90 -5.51
CA THR A 85 5.52 17.55 -6.22
C THR A 85 4.63 18.78 -6.39
N ARG A 86 4.56 19.70 -5.43
CA ARG A 86 3.74 20.91 -5.56
C ARG A 86 4.29 21.93 -6.55
N GLU A 87 5.59 22.24 -6.48
CA GLU A 87 6.21 23.29 -7.29
C GLU A 87 6.79 22.76 -8.61
N GLY A 88 7.05 21.46 -8.70
CA GLY A 88 7.90 20.89 -9.75
C GLY A 88 9.39 21.14 -9.50
N HIS A 89 10.24 20.58 -10.36
CA HIS A 89 11.68 20.81 -10.34
C HIS A 89 12.33 20.45 -11.67
N TYR A 90 13.11 21.37 -12.26
CA TYR A 90 13.63 21.22 -13.62
C TYR A 90 12.49 20.87 -14.60
N ASN A 91 12.62 19.74 -15.31
CA ASN A 91 11.62 19.24 -16.25
C ASN A 91 10.50 18.43 -15.57
N MET A 92 10.58 18.18 -14.26
CA MET A 92 9.51 17.52 -13.52
C MET A 92 8.38 18.53 -13.24
N PRO A 93 7.19 18.35 -13.84
CA PRO A 93 6.08 19.26 -13.63
C PRO A 93 5.49 19.10 -12.22
N ALA A 94 4.75 20.12 -11.79
CA ALA A 94 3.91 20.01 -10.60
C ALA A 94 2.89 18.86 -10.73
N ARG A 95 2.70 18.14 -9.63
CA ARG A 95 1.75 17.05 -9.42
C ARG A 95 0.90 17.38 -8.19
N PRO A 96 -0.40 17.72 -8.37
CA PRO A 96 -1.26 18.05 -7.25
C PRO A 96 -1.56 16.79 -6.43
N LEU A 97 -0.84 16.62 -5.32
CA LEU A 97 -1.04 15.53 -4.36
C LEU A 97 -1.51 16.13 -3.03
N THR A 98 -2.42 15.43 -2.36
CA THR A 98 -2.75 15.70 -0.96
C THR A 98 -1.61 15.27 -0.03
N ALA A 99 -1.57 15.79 1.19
CA ALA A 99 -0.56 15.39 2.17
C ALA A 99 -0.55 13.87 2.45
N ALA A 100 -1.73 13.23 2.47
CA ALA A 100 -1.84 11.78 2.61
C ALA A 100 -1.22 11.03 1.43
N GLN A 101 -1.48 11.49 0.20
CA GLN A 101 -0.90 10.90 -1.01
C GLN A 101 0.63 11.09 -1.08
N VAL A 102 1.15 12.23 -0.60
CA VAL A 102 2.60 12.44 -0.46
C VAL A 102 3.19 11.44 0.54
N GLY A 103 2.53 11.22 1.67
CA GLY A 103 2.95 10.22 2.67
C GLY A 103 2.97 8.80 2.10
N ASP A 104 1.91 8.38 1.40
CA ASP A 104 1.83 7.08 0.74
C ASP A 104 2.93 6.92 -0.33
N LEU A 105 3.14 7.95 -1.17
CA LEU A 105 4.18 7.96 -2.20
C LEU A 105 5.58 7.87 -1.58
N LEU A 106 5.85 8.61 -0.51
CA LEU A 106 7.12 8.53 0.21
C LEU A 106 7.33 7.13 0.78
N ALA A 107 6.31 6.51 1.37
CA ALA A 107 6.39 5.14 1.88
C ALA A 107 6.78 4.15 0.77
N TYR A 108 6.23 4.30 -0.43
CA TYR A 108 6.61 3.47 -1.57
C TYR A 108 8.06 3.70 -2.05
N ILE A 109 8.50 4.96 -2.20
CA ILE A 109 9.88 5.32 -2.58
C ILE A 109 10.88 4.74 -1.57
N GLN A 110 10.58 4.84 -0.27
CA GLN A 110 11.45 4.30 0.77
C GLN A 110 11.51 2.77 0.76
N ARG A 111 10.40 2.09 0.43
CA ARG A 111 10.37 0.64 0.28
C ARG A 111 11.21 0.18 -0.91
N ASN A 112 11.10 0.85 -2.05
CA ASN A 112 11.63 0.35 -3.33
C ASN A 112 13.16 0.24 -3.44
N GLY A 113 13.94 0.77 -2.50
CA GLY A 113 15.39 0.59 -2.48
C GLY A 113 15.89 -0.39 -1.42
N GLY A 114 15.12 -1.45 -1.16
CA GLY A 114 15.50 -2.55 -0.27
C GLY A 114 15.25 -3.90 -0.94
N THR A 115 16.20 -4.33 -1.77
CA THR A 115 16.47 -5.75 -1.99
C THR A 115 17.89 -6.03 -1.51
N GLU A 116 18.02 -6.21 -0.20
CA GLU A 116 19.04 -7.05 0.42
C GLU A 116 18.31 -7.99 1.39
#